data_AF-A0A494XYA9-F1
#
_entry.id   AF-A0A494XYA9-F1
#
_cell.length_a   1.000
_cell.length_b   1.000
_cell.length_c   1.000
_cell.angle_alpha   90.00
_cell.angle_beta   90.00
_cell.angle_gamma   90.00
#
_symmetry.space_group_name_H-M   'P 1'
#
loop_
_entity.id
_entity.type
_entity.pdbx_description
1 polymer ?
#
loop_
_entity_poly.entity_id
_entity_poly.type
_entity_poly.pdbx_seq_one_letter_code
_entity_poly.pdbx_strand_id
1 'polypeptide(L)'
;MFELEYESLLKKELAGARGQRREMLERDLSATKKMLEVIYPVLGKLEGIVLEYEMVALSGVKIYGDAFHRALNTVFEEENFITHAETITRKRFSFERARARSVGVFGHTYFPYSRDELEQQPDICRRDLHELMVVHANVEGMGILELPVYEREVLRFALLRDKPFGLGELSGCLKLTPTACGKITKTLVVKGLLSKVGGGERRCFEFRITEAGVSMFNRRHSGRSLGRFN
;
A
#
# COMPACT_ATOMS: atom_id res chain seq x y z
N MET A 1 -8.45 0.39 -29.22
CA MET A 1 -9.26 0.67 -28.01
C MET A 1 -8.46 1.53 -27.04
N PHE A 2 -7.25 1.11 -26.64
CA PHE A 2 -6.33 1.90 -25.81
C PHE A 2 -6.17 3.37 -26.25
N GLU A 3 -5.81 3.63 -27.51
CA GLU A 3 -5.55 4.99 -28.01
C GLU A 3 -6.70 5.96 -27.76
N LEU A 4 -7.94 5.55 -28.05
CA LEU A 4 -9.14 6.37 -27.83
C LEU A 4 -9.40 6.62 -26.34
N GLU A 5 -9.20 5.62 -25.48
CA GLU A 5 -9.33 5.78 -24.04
C GLU A 5 -8.24 6.69 -23.47
N TYR A 6 -7.01 6.57 -23.96
CA TYR A 6 -5.89 7.40 -23.55
C TYR A 6 -6.11 8.87 -23.94
N GLU A 7 -6.55 9.14 -25.17
CA GLU A 7 -6.89 10.50 -25.60
C GLU A 7 -8.01 11.11 -24.76
N SER A 8 -9.04 10.32 -24.46
CA SER A 8 -10.15 10.72 -23.59
C SER A 8 -9.67 11.03 -22.17
N LEU A 9 -8.82 10.17 -21.60
CA LEU A 9 -8.17 10.36 -20.31
C LEU A 9 -7.35 11.66 -20.30
N LEU A 10 -6.43 11.83 -21.24
CA LEU A 10 -5.56 13.00 -21.30
C LEU A 10 -6.35 14.30 -21.42
N LYS A 11 -7.37 14.33 -22.28
CA LYS A 11 -8.26 15.49 -22.43
C LYS A 11 -8.97 15.83 -21.13
N LYS A 12 -9.49 14.83 -20.42
CA LYS A 12 -10.13 14.99 -19.11
C LYS A 12 -9.14 15.52 -18.07
N GLU A 13 -7.95 14.95 -17.99
CA GLU A 13 -6.93 15.34 -17.02
C GLU A 13 -6.43 16.78 -17.28
N LEU A 14 -6.20 17.16 -18.54
CA LEU A 14 -5.84 18.54 -18.93
C LEU A 14 -6.93 19.57 -18.60
N ALA A 15 -8.21 19.22 -18.80
CA ALA A 15 -9.32 20.10 -18.46
C ALA A 15 -9.45 20.35 -16.95
N GLY A 16 -9.09 19.36 -16.13
CA GLY A 16 -9.13 19.46 -14.67
C GLY A 16 -7.85 20.00 -14.02
N ALA A 17 -6.70 19.97 -14.71
CA ALA A 17 -5.41 20.35 -14.15
C ALA A 17 -5.17 21.86 -14.13
N ARG A 18 -4.41 22.32 -13.13
CA ARG A 18 -3.97 23.71 -12.96
C ARG A 18 -2.51 23.77 -12.50
N GLY A 19 -1.86 24.92 -12.72
CA GLY A 19 -0.48 25.18 -12.27
C GLY A 19 0.53 24.16 -12.80
N GLN A 20 1.50 23.81 -11.97
CA GLN A 20 2.61 22.91 -12.33
C GLN A 20 2.14 21.54 -12.83
N ARG A 21 1.06 20.98 -12.29
CA ARG A 21 0.50 19.72 -12.79
C ARG A 21 0.06 19.83 -14.25
N ARG A 22 -0.57 20.94 -14.62
CA ARG A 22 -0.98 21.19 -16.00
C ARG A 22 0.23 21.31 -16.92
N GLU A 23 1.24 22.06 -16.48
CA GLU A 23 2.50 22.20 -17.21
C GLU A 23 3.20 20.85 -17.43
N MET A 24 3.07 19.90 -16.50
CA MET A 24 3.58 18.54 -16.67
C MET A 24 2.78 17.74 -17.69
N LEU A 25 1.45 17.80 -17.62
CA LEU A 25 0.57 17.11 -18.58
C LEU A 25 0.70 17.62 -20.02
N GLU A 26 1.16 18.86 -20.21
CA GLU A 26 1.42 19.47 -21.52
C GLU A 26 2.80 19.09 -22.10
N ARG A 27 3.66 18.39 -21.34
CA ARG A 27 4.96 17.88 -21.82
C ARG A 27 4.80 16.60 -22.64
N ASP A 28 5.93 16.08 -23.12
CA ASP A 28 5.96 14.75 -23.72
C ASP A 28 5.68 13.66 -22.67
N LEU A 29 4.53 13.01 -22.80
CA LEU A 29 4.09 11.88 -21.98
C LEU A 29 4.31 10.53 -22.69
N SER A 30 5.18 10.46 -23.69
CA SER A 30 5.46 9.23 -24.46
C SER A 30 5.87 8.05 -23.55
N ALA A 31 6.63 8.32 -22.48
CA ALA A 31 7.02 7.34 -21.48
C ALA A 31 5.81 6.82 -20.67
N THR A 32 5.03 7.73 -20.08
CA THR A 32 3.80 7.40 -19.34
C THR A 32 2.80 6.67 -20.23
N LYS A 33 2.61 7.12 -21.47
CA LYS A 33 1.74 6.46 -22.46
C LYS A 33 2.22 5.03 -22.73
N LYS A 34 3.52 4.81 -22.88
CA LYS A 34 4.08 3.48 -23.10
C LYS A 34 3.81 2.55 -21.91
N MET A 35 4.03 3.03 -20.69
CA MET A 35 3.71 2.28 -19.48
C MET A 35 2.23 1.89 -19.45
N LEU A 36 1.34 2.85 -19.70
CA LEU A 36 -0.11 2.62 -19.74
C LEU A 36 -0.51 1.63 -20.83
N GLU A 37 0.09 1.70 -22.02
CA GLU A 37 -0.14 0.75 -23.11
C GLU A 37 0.20 -0.70 -22.68
N VAL A 38 1.33 -0.86 -21.98
CA VAL A 38 1.80 -2.18 -21.52
C VAL A 38 0.85 -2.76 -20.46
N ILE A 39 0.39 -1.95 -19.50
CA ILE A 39 -0.46 -2.41 -18.39
C ILE A 39 -1.95 -2.44 -18.72
N TYR A 40 -2.40 -1.72 -19.75
CA TYR A 40 -3.81 -1.63 -20.15
C TYR A 40 -4.52 -2.98 -20.33
N PRO A 41 -3.92 -4.02 -20.94
CA PRO A 41 -4.56 -5.34 -21.05
C PRO A 41 -4.91 -5.98 -19.70
N VAL A 42 -4.20 -5.63 -18.63
CA VAL A 42 -4.45 -6.15 -17.28
C VAL A 42 -5.49 -5.31 -16.56
N LEU A 43 -5.45 -3.98 -16.73
CA LEU A 43 -6.44 -3.07 -16.17
C LEU A 43 -7.82 -3.19 -16.84
N GLY A 44 -7.85 -3.52 -18.13
CA GLY A 44 -9.03 -3.60 -18.98
C GLY A 44 -9.61 -2.23 -19.40
N LYS A 45 -9.37 -1.18 -18.60
CA LYS A 45 -9.78 0.21 -18.86
C LYS A 45 -8.86 1.19 -18.15
N LEU A 46 -8.79 2.44 -18.62
CA LEU A 46 -8.04 3.53 -17.97
C LEU A 46 -8.88 4.33 -16.96
N GLU A 47 -10.13 3.95 -16.73
CA GLU A 47 -10.98 4.61 -15.75
C GLU A 47 -10.38 4.56 -14.35
N GLY A 48 -10.29 5.73 -13.69
CA GLY A 48 -9.75 5.83 -12.34
C GLY A 48 -8.25 6.14 -12.30
N ILE A 49 -7.55 6.14 -13.45
CA ILE A 49 -6.21 6.70 -13.57
C ILE A 49 -6.26 8.23 -13.42
N VAL A 50 -5.25 8.77 -12.73
CA VAL A 50 -4.95 10.20 -12.61
C VAL A 50 -3.50 10.39 -13.04
N LEU A 51 -3.29 11.05 -14.17
CA LEU A 51 -1.94 11.30 -14.69
C LEU A 51 -1.25 12.41 -13.88
N GLU A 52 0.08 12.39 -13.77
CA GLU A 52 0.82 13.45 -13.06
C GLU A 52 0.21 13.75 -11.68
N TYR A 53 0.00 12.70 -10.88
CA TYR A 53 -0.69 12.80 -9.61
C TYR A 53 0.12 13.61 -8.59
N GLU A 54 -0.39 14.80 -8.26
CA GLU A 54 0.27 15.73 -7.34
C GLU A 54 0.12 15.28 -5.88
N MET A 55 1.24 15.21 -5.16
CA MET A 55 1.30 14.95 -3.72
C MET A 55 2.28 15.92 -3.06
N VAL A 56 2.14 16.11 -1.74
CA VAL A 56 3.12 16.84 -0.93
C VAL A 56 3.98 15.82 -0.20
N ALA A 57 5.27 15.74 -0.52
CA ALA A 57 6.20 14.82 0.12
C ALA A 57 6.39 15.14 1.62
N LEU A 58 7.02 14.23 2.37
CA LEU A 58 7.35 14.43 3.79
C LEU A 58 8.23 15.67 4.04
N SER A 59 8.98 16.11 3.02
CA SER A 59 9.77 17.35 3.07
C SER A 59 8.96 18.63 2.87
N GLY A 60 7.66 18.53 2.59
CA GLY A 60 6.80 19.66 2.19
C GLY A 60 6.92 20.06 0.72
N VAL A 61 7.78 19.39 -0.05
CA VAL A 61 7.97 19.66 -1.49
C VAL A 61 6.91 18.92 -2.30
N LYS A 62 6.37 19.57 -3.34
CA LYS A 62 5.47 18.90 -4.29
C LYS A 62 6.22 17.83 -5.08
N ILE A 63 5.63 16.65 -5.14
CA ILE A 63 6.06 15.53 -5.97
C ILE A 63 4.89 15.12 -6.85
N TYR A 64 5.20 14.54 -8.00
CA TYR A 64 4.23 14.08 -8.97
C TYR A 64 4.47 12.60 -9.17
N GLY A 65 3.45 11.84 -9.58
CA GLY A 65 3.65 10.47 -10.05
C GLY A 65 2.95 10.26 -11.38
N ASP A 66 3.58 9.50 -12.28
CA ASP A 66 3.20 9.47 -13.69
C ASP A 66 1.74 9.05 -13.88
N ALA A 67 1.30 8.00 -13.16
CA ALA A 67 -0.09 7.57 -13.15
C ALA A 67 -0.52 6.99 -11.80
N PHE A 68 -1.55 7.56 -11.18
CA PHE A 68 -2.15 7.03 -9.96
C PHE A 68 -3.48 6.32 -10.24
N HIS A 69 -3.61 5.07 -9.81
CA HIS A 69 -4.85 4.29 -9.94
C HIS A 69 -5.65 4.31 -8.64
N ARG A 70 -6.75 5.08 -8.60
CA ARG A 70 -7.53 5.31 -7.37
C ARG A 70 -7.98 4.03 -6.66
N ALA A 71 -8.52 3.05 -7.39
CA ALA A 71 -9.08 1.85 -6.76
C ALA A 71 -8.02 0.87 -6.24
N LEU A 72 -6.80 0.91 -6.82
CA LEU A 72 -5.68 0.09 -6.37
C LEU A 72 -4.82 0.85 -5.35
N ASN A 73 -5.08 2.15 -5.15
CA ASN A 73 -4.26 3.02 -4.34
C ASN A 73 -2.76 2.94 -4.70
N THR A 74 -2.47 2.85 -6.00
CA THR A 74 -1.12 2.59 -6.53
C THR A 74 -0.65 3.75 -7.39
N VAL A 75 0.58 4.20 -7.16
CA VAL A 75 1.33 5.11 -8.03
C VAL A 75 2.21 4.26 -8.94
N PHE A 76 1.91 4.26 -10.23
CA PHE A 76 2.76 3.71 -11.27
C PHE A 76 3.73 4.79 -11.75
N GLU A 77 4.99 4.40 -11.88
CA GLU A 77 6.06 5.27 -12.36
C GLU A 77 6.83 4.59 -13.48
N GLU A 78 7.20 5.36 -14.48
CA GLU A 78 8.17 4.96 -15.47
C GLU A 78 9.53 5.54 -15.07
N GLU A 79 10.49 4.67 -14.76
CA GLU A 79 11.85 5.04 -14.42
C GLU A 79 12.75 4.84 -15.63
N ASN A 80 13.00 5.92 -16.34
CA ASN A 80 13.99 5.93 -17.42
C ASN A 80 15.41 5.74 -16.87
N PHE A 81 16.05 4.63 -17.23
CA PHE A 81 17.48 4.43 -17.04
C PHE A 81 18.25 5.13 -18.17
N ILE A 82 18.69 6.36 -17.92
CA ILE A 82 19.63 7.01 -18.85
C ILE A 82 20.97 6.30 -18.69
N THR A 83 21.59 5.89 -19.80
CA THR A 83 22.92 5.23 -19.88
C THR A 83 24.03 5.92 -19.09
N HIS A 84 23.81 7.18 -18.69
CA HIS A 84 24.58 7.88 -17.70
C HIS A 84 24.01 7.75 -16.28
N ALA A 85 23.71 6.54 -15.79
CA ALA A 85 23.37 6.36 -14.37
C ALA A 85 24.49 6.89 -13.44
N GLU A 86 25.73 6.97 -13.94
CA GLU A 86 26.86 7.67 -13.30
C GLU A 86 26.70 9.19 -13.20
N THR A 87 25.88 9.81 -14.06
CA THR A 87 25.57 11.26 -14.02
C THR A 87 24.38 11.61 -13.12
N ILE A 88 23.71 10.62 -12.51
CA ILE A 88 22.70 10.94 -11.52
C ILE A 88 23.38 11.68 -10.37
N THR A 89 22.95 12.92 -10.11
CA THR A 89 23.49 13.66 -8.98
C THR A 89 23.08 12.96 -7.68
N ARG A 90 23.95 12.99 -6.66
CA ARG A 90 23.62 12.47 -5.31
C ARG A 90 22.31 13.05 -4.77
N LYS A 91 22.02 14.31 -5.13
CA LYS A 91 20.78 15.00 -4.78
C LYS A 91 19.56 14.39 -5.46
N ARG A 92 19.61 14.12 -6.77
CA ARG A 92 18.51 13.46 -7.51
C ARG A 92 18.27 12.05 -6.99
N PHE A 93 19.33 11.27 -6.77
CA PHE A 93 19.21 9.93 -6.18
C PHE A 93 18.51 9.97 -4.82
N SER A 94 18.98 10.86 -3.93
CA SER A 94 18.40 11.01 -2.59
C SER A 94 16.95 11.49 -2.63
N PHE A 95 16.61 12.34 -3.59
CA PHE A 95 15.25 12.82 -3.83
C PHE A 95 14.30 11.69 -4.24
N GLU A 96 14.67 10.84 -5.21
CA GLU A 96 13.82 9.69 -5.61
C GLU A 96 13.62 8.72 -4.44
N ARG A 97 14.66 8.46 -3.63
CA ARG A 97 14.51 7.64 -2.42
C ARG A 97 13.57 8.29 -1.40
N ALA A 98 13.60 9.61 -1.24
CA ALA A 98 12.70 10.33 -0.34
C ALA A 98 11.25 10.37 -0.87
N ARG A 99 11.08 10.47 -2.20
CA ARG A 99 9.80 10.39 -2.88
C ARG A 99 9.15 9.03 -2.65
N ALA A 100 9.85 7.93 -2.94
CA ALA A 100 9.35 6.57 -2.71
C ALA A 100 8.92 6.34 -1.25
N ARG A 101 9.72 6.84 -0.27
CA ARG A 101 9.33 6.80 1.15
C ARG A 101 8.06 7.59 1.44
N SER A 102 7.92 8.78 0.85
CA SER A 102 6.73 9.62 1.05
C SER A 102 5.48 8.91 0.50
N VAL A 103 5.55 8.34 -0.70
CA VAL A 103 4.45 7.55 -1.29
C VAL A 103 4.02 6.42 -0.36
N GLY A 104 4.99 5.63 0.15
CA GLY A 104 4.71 4.54 1.07
C GLY A 104 4.13 4.99 2.42
N VAL A 105 4.62 6.09 2.99
CA VAL A 105 4.08 6.64 4.26
C VAL A 105 2.65 7.16 4.09
N PHE A 106 2.29 7.67 2.92
CA PHE A 106 0.91 8.04 2.60
C PHE A 106 0.00 6.83 2.33
N GLY A 107 0.52 5.62 2.46
CA GLY A 107 -0.23 4.38 2.31
C GLY A 107 -0.48 3.99 0.85
N HIS A 108 0.14 4.68 -0.11
CA HIS A 108 0.07 4.31 -1.52
C HIS A 108 1.07 3.20 -1.83
N THR A 109 0.69 2.28 -2.71
CA THR A 109 1.66 1.35 -3.29
C THR A 109 2.51 2.11 -4.32
N TYR A 110 3.83 2.13 -4.14
CA TYR A 110 4.76 2.63 -5.16
C TYR A 110 5.16 1.48 -6.08
N PHE A 111 4.87 1.59 -7.38
CA PHE A 111 5.06 0.50 -8.34
C PHE A 111 5.82 1.00 -9.59
N PRO A 112 7.16 1.11 -9.51
CA PRO A 112 7.97 1.59 -10.61
C PRO A 112 8.21 0.48 -11.65
N TYR A 113 8.27 0.88 -12.91
CA TYR A 113 8.75 0.08 -14.03
C TYR A 113 9.94 0.77 -14.67
N SER A 114 11.00 0.04 -14.98
CA SER A 114 12.05 0.60 -15.82
C SER A 114 11.62 0.65 -17.30
N ARG A 115 12.19 1.59 -18.06
CA ARG A 115 11.98 1.66 -19.51
C ARG A 115 12.28 0.33 -20.21
N ASP A 116 13.39 -0.30 -19.84
CA ASP A 116 13.84 -1.55 -20.42
C ASP A 116 12.87 -2.70 -20.13
N GLU A 117 12.28 -2.77 -18.93
CA GLU A 117 11.25 -3.77 -18.61
C GLU A 117 10.00 -3.57 -19.48
N LEU A 118 9.54 -2.33 -19.66
CA LEU A 118 8.36 -2.02 -20.48
C LEU A 118 8.56 -2.36 -21.95
N GLU A 119 9.77 -2.19 -22.48
CA GLU A 119 10.09 -2.45 -23.88
C GLU A 119 10.46 -3.91 -24.15
N GLN A 120 11.31 -4.50 -23.31
CA GLN A 120 11.91 -5.80 -23.56
C GLN A 120 11.14 -6.94 -22.88
N GLN A 121 10.43 -6.65 -21.78
CA GLN A 121 9.77 -7.65 -20.94
C GLN A 121 8.32 -7.27 -20.54
N PRO A 122 7.45 -6.84 -21.48
CA PRO A 122 6.11 -6.34 -21.15
C PRO A 122 5.22 -7.40 -20.48
N ASP A 123 5.41 -8.68 -20.78
CA ASP A 123 4.62 -9.76 -20.17
C ASP A 123 4.96 -9.96 -18.69
N ILE A 124 6.21 -9.68 -18.29
CA ILE A 124 6.61 -9.67 -16.88
C ILE A 124 5.92 -8.49 -16.16
N CYS A 125 5.94 -7.30 -16.76
CA CYS A 125 5.28 -6.12 -16.19
C CYS A 125 3.78 -6.37 -15.94
N ARG A 126 3.12 -7.03 -16.89
CA ARG A 126 1.70 -7.40 -16.81
C ARG A 126 1.43 -8.43 -15.72
N ARG A 127 2.26 -9.48 -15.63
CA ARG A 127 2.14 -10.51 -14.60
C ARG A 127 2.29 -9.89 -13.21
N ASP A 128 3.26 -9.00 -13.04
CA ASP A 128 3.53 -8.39 -11.73
C ASP A 128 2.39 -7.44 -11.30
N LEU A 129 1.78 -6.73 -12.26
CA LEU A 129 0.53 -5.99 -12.00
C LEU A 129 -0.65 -6.92 -11.67
N HIS A 130 -0.78 -8.05 -12.36
CA HIS A 130 -1.84 -9.02 -12.06
C HIS A 130 -1.71 -9.53 -10.62
N GLU A 131 -0.48 -9.81 -10.16
CA GLU A 131 -0.22 -10.18 -8.77
C GLU A 131 -0.59 -9.05 -7.81
N LEU A 132 -0.26 -7.79 -8.13
CA LEU A 132 -0.68 -6.62 -7.36
C LEU A 132 -2.22 -6.49 -7.27
N MET A 133 -2.93 -6.76 -8.36
CA MET A 133 -4.40 -6.73 -8.36
C MET A 133 -4.98 -7.87 -7.52
N VAL A 134 -4.40 -9.07 -7.58
CA VAL A 134 -4.76 -10.21 -6.72
C VAL A 134 -4.51 -9.89 -5.25
N VAL A 135 -3.40 -9.22 -4.93
CA VAL A 135 -3.10 -8.71 -3.59
C VAL A 135 -4.22 -7.79 -3.10
N HIS A 136 -4.66 -6.84 -3.92
CA HIS A 136 -5.67 -5.85 -3.57
C HIS A 136 -7.09 -6.43 -3.50
N ALA A 137 -7.44 -7.33 -4.42
CA ALA A 137 -8.72 -8.05 -4.40
C ALA A 137 -8.85 -8.93 -3.15
N ASN A 138 -7.75 -9.54 -2.70
CA ASN A 138 -7.69 -10.35 -1.48
C ASN A 138 -7.55 -9.54 -0.19
N VAL A 139 -7.71 -8.21 -0.21
CA VAL A 139 -7.83 -7.43 1.03
C VAL A 139 -9.02 -7.90 1.86
N GLU A 140 -10.10 -8.37 1.21
CA GLU A 140 -11.21 -9.09 1.87
C GLU A 140 -10.76 -10.40 2.58
N GLY A 141 -9.61 -10.97 2.23
CA GLY A 141 -9.02 -12.18 2.81
C GLY A 141 -7.99 -11.93 3.92
N MET A 142 -7.77 -10.68 4.35
CA MET A 142 -7.02 -10.42 5.57
C MET A 142 -7.88 -10.81 6.77
N GLY A 143 -7.48 -11.84 7.52
CA GLY A 143 -8.25 -12.33 8.68
C GLY A 143 -8.58 -11.22 9.69
N ILE A 144 -7.76 -10.17 9.77
CA ILE A 144 -8.08 -9.01 10.61
C ILE A 144 -9.39 -8.32 10.23
N LEU A 145 -9.77 -8.23 8.94
CA LEU A 145 -11.00 -7.53 8.52
C LEU A 145 -12.27 -8.28 8.94
N GLU A 146 -12.20 -9.60 9.13
CA GLU A 146 -13.28 -10.43 9.68
C GLU A 146 -13.57 -10.09 11.16
N LEU A 147 -12.63 -9.46 11.87
CA LEU A 147 -12.80 -9.10 13.27
C LEU A 147 -13.63 -7.82 13.43
N PRO A 148 -14.41 -7.69 14.51
CA PRO A 148 -15.05 -6.44 14.90
C PRO A 148 -14.04 -5.29 14.99
N VAL A 149 -14.46 -4.08 14.63
CA VAL A 149 -13.59 -2.87 14.57
C VAL A 149 -12.70 -2.74 15.80
N TYR A 150 -13.27 -2.82 17.00
CA TYR A 150 -12.52 -2.66 18.24
C TYR A 150 -11.48 -3.77 18.49
N GLU A 151 -11.75 -5.00 18.05
CA GLU A 151 -10.76 -6.07 18.12
C GLU A 151 -9.58 -5.81 17.17
N ARG A 152 -9.86 -5.29 15.97
CA ARG A 152 -8.82 -4.88 15.01
C ARG A 152 -7.92 -3.80 15.60
N GLU A 153 -8.52 -2.79 16.23
CA GLU A 153 -7.76 -1.68 16.82
C GLU A 153 -6.91 -2.13 18.02
N VAL A 154 -7.38 -3.07 18.84
CA VAL A 154 -6.56 -3.66 19.90
C VAL A 154 -5.34 -4.40 19.31
N LEU A 155 -5.53 -5.19 18.26
CA LEU A 155 -4.42 -5.89 17.61
C LEU A 155 -3.44 -4.92 16.94
N ARG A 156 -3.94 -3.85 16.29
CA ARG A 156 -3.09 -2.79 15.71
C ARG A 156 -2.26 -2.09 16.77
N PHE A 157 -2.89 -1.73 17.89
CA PHE A 157 -2.21 -1.14 19.04
C PHE A 157 -1.13 -2.08 19.58
N ALA A 158 -1.45 -3.36 19.75
CA ALA A 158 -0.50 -4.36 20.26
C ALA A 158 0.69 -4.58 19.31
N LEU A 159 0.44 -4.63 17.99
CA LEU A 159 1.46 -4.79 16.96
C LEU A 159 2.41 -3.58 16.90
N LEU A 160 1.87 -2.36 16.90
CA LEU A 160 2.67 -1.13 16.84
C LEU A 160 3.51 -0.91 18.10
N ARG A 161 3.06 -1.43 19.24
CA ARG A 161 3.73 -1.25 20.53
C ARG A 161 4.89 -2.22 20.77
N ASP A 162 4.83 -3.41 20.17
CA ASP A 162 5.84 -4.47 20.25
C ASP A 162 6.30 -4.84 21.70
N LYS A 163 5.42 -4.58 22.68
CA LYS A 163 5.65 -4.85 24.12
C LYS A 163 4.32 -5.18 24.81
N PRO A 164 4.33 -5.89 25.96
CA PRO A 164 3.14 -6.04 26.77
C PRO A 164 2.47 -4.70 27.10
N PHE A 165 1.14 -4.72 27.23
CA PHE A 165 0.35 -3.55 27.53
C PHE A 165 -0.74 -3.82 28.55
N GLY A 166 -1.02 -2.80 29.38
CA GLY A 166 -2.10 -2.84 30.37
C GLY A 166 -3.43 -2.29 29.83
N LEU A 167 -4.53 -2.56 30.56
CA LEU A 167 -5.85 -2.02 30.23
C LEU A 167 -5.92 -0.49 30.30
N GLY A 168 -5.15 0.16 31.17
CA GLY A 168 -5.11 1.62 31.27
C GLY A 168 -4.57 2.27 30.00
N GLU A 169 -3.50 1.70 29.45
CA GLU A 169 -2.89 2.18 28.22
C GLU A 169 -3.79 1.96 27.01
N LEU A 170 -4.42 0.78 26.95
CA LEU A 170 -5.40 0.47 25.93
C LEU A 170 -6.62 1.40 25.99
N SER A 171 -7.11 1.70 27.21
CA SER A 171 -8.21 2.65 27.42
C SER A 171 -7.86 4.05 26.93
N GLY A 172 -6.62 4.49 27.20
CA GLY A 172 -6.12 5.78 26.72
C GLY A 172 -6.02 5.86 25.20
N CYS A 173 -5.64 4.76 24.54
CA CYS A 173 -5.56 4.63 23.09
C CYS A 173 -6.95 4.60 22.44
N LEU A 174 -7.83 3.71 22.89
CA LEU A 174 -9.15 3.50 22.28
C LEU A 174 -10.23 4.49 22.74
N LYS A 175 -9.93 5.32 23.74
CA LYS A 175 -10.89 6.22 24.41
C LYS A 175 -12.12 5.48 24.94
N LEU A 176 -11.92 4.27 25.45
CA LEU A 176 -12.94 3.43 26.06
C LEU A 176 -12.70 3.27 27.56
N THR A 177 -13.72 2.83 28.28
CA THR A 177 -13.57 2.51 29.70
C THR A 177 -12.72 1.25 29.89
N PRO A 178 -11.98 1.11 31.01
CA PRO A 178 -11.22 -0.11 31.31
C PRO A 178 -12.07 -1.38 31.29
N THR A 179 -13.34 -1.29 31.68
CA THR A 179 -14.30 -2.39 31.63
C THR A 179 -14.60 -2.83 30.20
N ALA A 180 -14.79 -1.88 29.27
CA ALA A 180 -15.00 -2.19 27.86
C ALA A 180 -13.74 -2.79 27.22
N CYS A 181 -12.58 -2.19 27.47
CA CYS A 181 -11.29 -2.73 27.04
C CYS A 181 -11.06 -4.16 27.57
N GLY A 182 -11.39 -4.43 28.84
CA GLY A 182 -11.26 -5.75 29.44
C GLY A 182 -12.16 -6.81 28.78
N LYS A 183 -13.37 -6.43 28.32
CA LYS A 183 -14.23 -7.34 27.55
C LYS A 183 -13.61 -7.70 26.21
N ILE A 184 -13.11 -6.68 25.48
CA ILE A 184 -12.51 -6.87 24.15
C ILE A 184 -11.25 -7.74 24.24
N THR A 185 -10.34 -7.44 25.18
CA THR A 185 -9.12 -8.23 25.37
C THR A 185 -9.42 -9.67 25.79
N LYS A 186 -10.45 -9.89 26.62
CA LYS A 186 -10.89 -11.25 26.97
C LYS A 186 -11.33 -12.04 25.75
N THR A 187 -12.10 -11.44 24.84
CA THR A 187 -12.51 -12.09 23.58
C THR A 187 -11.30 -12.44 22.72
N LEU A 188 -10.34 -11.53 22.58
CA LEU A 188 -9.12 -11.77 21.81
C LEU A 188 -8.21 -12.85 22.42
N VAL A 189 -8.16 -12.95 23.75
CA VAL A 189 -7.46 -14.04 24.45
C VAL A 189 -8.14 -15.39 24.19
N VAL A 190 -9.48 -15.43 24.23
CA VAL A 190 -10.24 -16.65 23.90
C VAL A 190 -10.01 -17.08 22.44
N LYS A 191 -9.88 -16.12 21.52
CA LYS A 191 -9.52 -16.37 20.12
C LYS A 191 -8.05 -16.75 19.90
N GLY A 192 -7.22 -16.75 20.96
CA GLY A 192 -5.79 -17.03 20.88
C GLY A 192 -4.96 -15.93 20.19
N LEU A 193 -5.53 -14.75 19.95
CA LEU A 193 -4.88 -13.63 19.25
C LEU A 193 -4.08 -12.72 20.21
N LEU A 194 -4.41 -12.77 21.50
CA LEU A 194 -3.63 -12.19 22.58
C LEU A 194 -3.29 -13.27 23.61
N SER A 195 -2.14 -13.13 24.26
CA SER A 195 -1.78 -13.88 25.46
C SER A 195 -1.73 -12.95 26.67
N LYS A 196 -1.98 -13.51 27.84
CA LYS A 196 -1.86 -12.80 29.12
C LYS A 196 -0.40 -12.87 29.57
N VAL A 197 0.16 -11.73 29.99
CA VAL A 197 1.52 -11.63 30.51
C VAL A 197 1.44 -11.18 31.97
N GLY A 198 1.99 -12.01 32.86
CA GLY A 198 1.96 -11.80 34.31
C GLY A 198 0.58 -12.01 34.95
N GLY A 199 0.60 -12.28 36.26
CA GLY A 199 -0.60 -12.49 37.07
C GLY A 199 -0.92 -13.95 37.37
N GLY A 200 -2.07 -14.18 38.01
CA GLY A 200 -2.61 -15.51 38.35
C GLY A 200 -4.00 -15.71 37.72
N GLU A 201 -4.69 -16.82 38.05
CA GLU A 201 -5.99 -17.18 37.43
C GLU A 201 -7.05 -16.07 37.45
N ARG A 202 -7.01 -15.18 38.45
CA ARG A 202 -8.01 -14.12 38.69
C ARG A 202 -7.58 -12.72 38.27
N ARG A 203 -6.29 -12.46 38.03
CA ARG A 203 -5.77 -11.11 37.75
C ARG A 203 -4.66 -11.18 36.71
N CYS A 204 -4.85 -10.54 35.57
CA CYS A 204 -3.82 -10.33 34.56
C CYS A 204 -3.37 -8.88 34.61
N PHE A 205 -2.07 -8.66 34.54
CA PHE A 205 -1.50 -7.31 34.57
C PHE A 205 -1.36 -6.75 33.16
N GLU A 206 -0.98 -7.59 32.20
CA GLU A 206 -0.67 -7.16 30.84
C GLU A 206 -1.11 -8.19 29.78
N PHE A 207 -1.15 -7.74 28.54
CA PHE A 207 -1.45 -8.56 27.36
C PHE A 207 -0.34 -8.39 26.32
N ARG A 208 -0.08 -9.44 25.54
CA ARG A 208 0.84 -9.42 24.40
C ARG A 208 0.17 -10.04 23.18
N ILE A 209 0.47 -9.52 21.99
CA ILE A 209 0.03 -10.14 20.74
C ILE A 209 0.73 -11.48 20.54
N THR A 210 -0.03 -12.50 20.14
CA THR A 210 0.53 -13.83 19.80
C THR A 210 0.96 -13.86 18.33
N GLU A 211 1.72 -14.87 17.93
CA GLU A 211 2.00 -15.13 16.51
C GLU A 211 0.72 -15.29 15.68
N ALA A 212 -0.31 -15.93 16.23
CA ALA A 212 -1.63 -16.02 15.60
C ALA A 212 -2.25 -14.62 15.42
N GLY A 213 -2.16 -13.75 16.42
CA GLY A 213 -2.57 -12.34 16.34
C GLY A 213 -1.80 -11.56 15.27
N VAL A 214 -0.48 -11.73 15.19
CA VAL A 214 0.36 -11.13 14.14
C VAL A 214 -0.02 -11.67 12.76
N SER A 215 -0.31 -12.97 12.65
CA SER A 215 -0.71 -13.60 11.40
C SER A 215 -2.05 -13.10 10.85
N MET A 216 -2.88 -12.43 11.67
CA MET A 216 -4.10 -11.79 11.19
C MET A 216 -3.82 -10.60 10.26
N PHE A 217 -2.63 -10.00 10.39
CA PHE A 217 -2.12 -8.98 9.47
C PHE A 217 -1.47 -9.59 8.23
N ASN A 218 -1.16 -10.89 8.28
CA ASN A 218 -0.70 -11.66 7.14
C ASN A 218 -1.91 -12.24 6.40
N ARG A 219 -1.76 -12.49 5.10
CA ARG A 219 -2.86 -13.03 4.30
C ARG A 219 -3.10 -14.50 4.65
N ARG A 220 -4.35 -14.92 4.84
CA ARG A 220 -4.68 -16.35 4.81
C ARG A 220 -4.51 -16.82 3.37
N HIS A 221 -3.49 -17.64 3.12
CA HIS A 221 -3.42 -18.38 1.87
C HIS A 221 -4.53 -19.43 1.92
N SER A 222 -5.60 -19.26 1.15
CA SER A 222 -6.51 -20.35 0.87
C SER A 222 -5.73 -21.43 0.11
N GLY A 223 -5.31 -22.47 0.84
CA GLY A 223 -4.90 -23.77 0.33
C GLY A 223 -4.10 -23.79 -0.98
N ARG A 224 -2.80 -23.57 -0.90
CA ARG A 224 -1.85 -24.40 -1.65
C ARG A 224 -0.95 -25.06 -0.64
N SER A 225 -1.06 -26.39 -0.54
CA SER A 225 0.01 -27.17 0.04
C SER A 225 1.29 -26.79 -0.69
N LEU A 226 2.19 -26.13 0.02
CA LEU A 226 3.59 -26.12 -0.36
C LEU A 226 4.03 -27.59 -0.24
N GLY A 227 3.96 -28.29 -1.37
CA GLY A 227 4.61 -29.57 -1.54
C GLY A 227 6.05 -29.40 -1.07
N ARG A 228 6.45 -30.26 -0.13
CA ARG A 228 7.84 -30.39 0.28
C ARG A 228 8.66 -30.64 -0.97
N PHE A 229 9.52 -29.70 -1.34
CA PHE A 229 10.66 -30.01 -2.17
C PHE A 229 11.68 -30.71 -1.27
N ASN A 230 11.79 -32.03 -1.46
CA ASN A 230 13.01 -32.77 -1.14
C ASN A 230 14.08 -32.41 -2.16
#